data_AF-A0A941SJ24-F1
#
_entry.id   AF-A0A941SJ24-F1
#
_cell.length_a   1.000
_cell.length_b   1.000
_cell.length_c   1.000
_cell.angle_alpha   90.00
_cell.angle_beta   90.00
_cell.angle_gamma   90.00
#
_symmetry.space_group_name_H-M   'P 1'
#
loop_
_entity.id
_entity.type
_entity.pdbx_description
1 polymer ?
#
loop_
_entity_poly.entity_id
_entity_poly.type
_entity_poly.pdbx_seq_one_letter_code
_entity_poly.pdbx_strand_id
1 'polypeptide(L)'
;MNSRVHQLRTRRDFLQAKGVLIVTRDPPPALPSAPGQPPAVAGNPAEGVELLLSVWDDGRVVALNGHVDLGTGIRTALTQIVAEELDVTMAQVEMVLGDTARAPNRGLTIASASIQIHAVPLRQAAAQARAFLLERAAERLGVPTAGLMVEAGAVRLRVNPARCLGYGELLRGEHIELRLDSSVAVKPVAEYRVVGQPSPRVDIPAKVFGELCFVHDMRVPGMLHGRVVRPPYAGADHGDFIGNTLESVDEGSIAHIPGIRAVVVIRDFVGIVAEREDHAERAATELVVRWKPFPNLPVLDDLGQALRGNPATPRQLVDEGDVEGALANTASSMARTYVWPYQMHASIGPSCALADWRGADAVPHALTVHAGTQNPHVLRADLSRLMGVPDVAIEVVRMEAAGCYGRNCADDVAADAALLSRVVGAPVRVQLSREQEHLWEPKGAAQWMQLRGGLNTNGSIAAYDFSTCYPSNDAPTLALLLTRTIEPIARAFQMGDRSARPPYDIDNLRVTVNDMAPILRASWLRGVSALPNSFAHESYIDELATEAGADPVEFRLRHLKDPRAHELLAATAERAG
;
A
#
# COMPACT_ATOMS: atom_id res chain seq x y z
N MET A 1 -28.87 5.67 -6.22
CA MET A 1 -28.48 4.90 -5.01
C MET A 1 -28.56 5.82 -3.80
N ASN A 2 -29.67 5.81 -3.06
CA ASN A 2 -29.82 6.59 -1.83
C ASN A 2 -29.97 5.60 -0.67
N SER A 3 -28.90 4.86 -0.46
CA SER A 3 -28.82 3.77 0.49
C SER A 3 -28.47 4.34 1.86
N ARG A 4 -29.16 3.91 2.91
CA ARG A 4 -28.90 4.27 4.31
C ARG A 4 -27.43 4.12 4.70
N VAL A 5 -26.73 3.13 4.14
CA VAL A 5 -25.31 2.88 4.34
C VAL A 5 -24.42 3.97 3.74
N HIS A 6 -24.77 4.53 2.57
CA HIS A 6 -23.98 5.59 1.94
C HIS A 6 -24.08 6.95 2.66
N GLN A 7 -25.04 7.10 3.56
CA GLN A 7 -25.17 8.29 4.41
C GLN A 7 -24.24 8.23 5.64
N LEU A 8 -23.66 7.06 5.95
CA LEU A 8 -22.75 6.88 7.06
C LEU A 8 -21.34 7.30 6.61
N ARG A 9 -20.89 8.44 7.11
CA ARG A 9 -19.62 9.09 6.76
C ARG A 9 -18.52 8.77 7.77
N THR A 10 -18.87 8.51 9.02
CA THR A 10 -17.91 8.29 10.11
C THR A 10 -18.22 6.99 10.86
N ARG A 11 -17.24 6.46 11.60
CA ARG A 11 -17.48 5.34 12.55
C ARG A 11 -18.62 5.62 13.52
N ARG A 12 -18.75 6.87 13.98
CA ARG A 12 -19.81 7.31 14.90
C ARG A 12 -21.21 7.11 14.31
N ASP A 13 -21.37 7.29 13.00
CA ASP A 13 -22.68 7.12 12.36
C ASP A 13 -23.17 5.67 12.44
N PHE A 14 -22.25 4.69 12.34
CA PHE A 14 -22.57 3.27 12.54
C PHE A 14 -22.93 2.97 14.00
N LEU A 15 -22.16 3.53 14.95
CA LEU A 15 -22.40 3.36 16.39
C LEU A 15 -23.75 3.95 16.85
N GLN A 16 -24.31 4.91 16.10
CA GLN A 16 -25.60 5.55 16.42
C GLN A 16 -26.76 5.01 15.58
N ALA A 17 -26.50 4.13 14.61
CA ALA A 17 -27.52 3.61 13.71
C ALA A 17 -28.46 2.62 14.42
N LYS A 18 -29.73 2.56 13.99
CA LYS A 18 -30.70 1.53 14.42
C LYS A 18 -30.91 0.46 13.35
N GLY A 19 -31.54 -0.66 13.68
CA GLY A 19 -31.74 -1.74 12.72
C GLY A 19 -30.42 -2.35 12.25
N VAL A 20 -29.45 -2.49 13.15
CA VAL A 20 -28.09 -2.90 12.81
C VAL A 20 -27.49 -3.78 13.91
N LEU A 21 -26.77 -4.81 13.49
CA LEU A 21 -25.77 -5.49 14.29
C LEU A 21 -24.40 -5.04 13.83
N ILE A 22 -23.57 -4.59 14.76
CA ILE A 22 -22.19 -4.20 14.50
C ILE A 22 -21.23 -5.09 15.29
N VAL A 23 -20.08 -5.38 14.70
CA VAL A 23 -18.97 -6.05 15.38
C VAL A 23 -17.79 -5.08 15.46
N THR A 24 -17.40 -4.75 16.68
CA THR A 24 -16.36 -3.77 17.00
C THR A 24 -15.19 -4.43 17.72
N ARG A 25 -14.02 -3.79 17.68
CA ARG A 25 -12.90 -4.16 18.55
C ARG A 25 -12.20 -2.90 19.05
N ASP A 26 -11.49 -3.03 20.16
CA ASP A 26 -10.57 -1.97 20.56
C ASP A 26 -9.41 -1.90 19.54
N PRO A 27 -8.91 -0.69 19.21
CA PRO A 27 -7.76 -0.55 18.34
C PRO A 27 -6.59 -1.37 18.88
N PRO A 28 -5.92 -2.19 18.05
CA PRO A 28 -4.75 -2.93 18.51
C PRO A 28 -3.66 -1.93 18.95
N PRO A 29 -2.82 -2.30 19.94
CA PRO A 29 -1.68 -1.46 20.29
C PRO A 29 -0.79 -1.25 19.06
N ALA A 30 -0.17 -0.08 18.98
CA ALA A 30 0.79 0.21 17.92
C ALA A 30 1.90 -0.85 17.94
N LEU A 31 2.15 -1.50 16.80
CA LEU A 31 3.27 -2.41 16.69
C LEU A 31 4.57 -1.62 16.89
N PRO A 32 5.50 -2.09 17.73
CA PRO A 32 6.80 -1.45 17.84
C PRO A 32 7.50 -1.53 16.49
N SER A 33 8.18 -0.45 16.09
CA SER A 33 9.03 -0.48 14.90
C SER A 33 10.13 -1.51 15.09
N ALA A 34 10.37 -2.31 14.05
CA ALA A 34 11.57 -3.13 14.01
C ALA A 34 12.81 -2.20 14.08
N PRO A 35 13.93 -2.67 14.66
CA PRO A 35 15.17 -1.90 14.72
C PRO A 35 15.52 -1.29 13.36
N GLY A 36 15.83 0.01 13.36
CA GLY A 36 16.23 0.73 12.15
C GLY A 36 15.13 0.93 11.09
N GLN A 37 13.86 0.61 11.37
CA GLN A 37 12.72 0.93 10.49
C GLN A 37 12.04 2.25 10.90
N PRO A 38 11.34 2.93 9.97
CA PRO A 38 10.52 4.08 10.31
C PRO A 38 9.36 3.72 11.28
N PRO A 39 8.86 4.70 12.05
CA PRO A 39 7.70 4.52 12.91
C PRO A 39 6.43 4.18 12.10
N ALA A 40 5.70 3.14 12.53
CA ALA A 40 4.39 2.85 11.99
C ALA A 40 3.37 3.95 12.40
N VAL A 41 2.42 4.25 11.51
CA VAL A 41 1.30 5.15 11.82
C VAL A 41 0.26 4.38 12.63
N ALA A 42 0.18 4.66 13.93
CA ALA A 42 -0.78 4.07 14.84
C ALA A 42 -2.21 4.56 14.59
N GLY A 43 -3.22 3.79 15.04
CA GLY A 43 -4.60 4.29 15.10
C GLY A 43 -4.71 5.45 16.10
N ASN A 44 -5.53 6.46 15.80
CA ASN A 44 -5.74 7.57 16.72
C ASN A 44 -6.80 7.18 17.76
N PRO A 45 -6.49 7.23 19.08
CA PRO A 45 -7.47 6.94 20.13
C PRO A 45 -8.76 7.77 20.05
N ALA A 46 -8.71 8.98 19.49
CA ALA A 46 -9.88 9.84 19.29
C ALA A 46 -10.90 9.26 18.30
N GLU A 47 -10.51 8.30 17.45
CA GLU A 47 -11.43 7.58 16.55
C GLU A 47 -12.28 6.53 17.29
N GLY A 48 -11.95 6.24 18.55
CA GLY A 48 -12.63 5.25 19.36
C GLY A 48 -12.45 3.84 18.82
N VAL A 49 -13.50 3.03 18.98
CA VAL A 49 -13.46 1.60 18.67
C VAL A 49 -13.50 1.37 17.16
N GLU A 50 -12.81 0.33 16.72
CA GLU A 50 -12.76 -0.03 15.31
C GLU A 50 -14.01 -0.83 14.92
N LEU A 51 -14.64 -0.45 13.82
CA LEU A 51 -15.74 -1.19 13.22
C LEU A 51 -15.21 -2.17 12.17
N LEU A 52 -15.56 -3.45 12.29
CA LEU A 52 -15.14 -4.49 11.34
C LEU A 52 -16.26 -4.88 10.38
N LEU A 53 -17.47 -4.97 10.90
CA LEU A 53 -18.63 -5.52 10.20
C LEU A 53 -19.91 -4.85 10.71
N SER A 54 -20.87 -4.66 9.81
CA SER A 54 -22.26 -4.36 10.15
C SER A 54 -23.21 -5.20 9.30
N VAL A 55 -24.27 -5.70 9.92
CA VAL A 55 -25.38 -6.42 9.27
C VAL A 55 -26.65 -5.61 9.52
N TRP A 56 -27.40 -5.30 8.47
CA TRP A 56 -28.51 -4.36 8.51
C TRP A 56 -29.87 -5.06 8.45
N ASP A 57 -30.90 -4.38 8.95
CA ASP A 57 -32.28 -4.86 8.98
C ASP A 57 -32.95 -4.98 7.58
N ASP A 58 -32.27 -4.52 6.54
CA ASP A 58 -32.61 -4.73 5.13
C ASP A 58 -31.82 -5.90 4.48
N GLY A 59 -31.01 -6.62 5.26
CA GLY A 59 -30.26 -7.78 4.81
C GLY A 59 -28.90 -7.47 4.17
N ARG A 60 -28.50 -6.20 4.11
CA ARG A 60 -27.16 -5.81 3.63
C ARG A 60 -26.10 -6.01 4.70
N VAL A 61 -24.89 -6.28 4.23
CA VAL A 61 -23.69 -6.44 5.05
C VAL A 61 -22.66 -5.43 4.59
N VAL A 62 -22.07 -4.68 5.52
CA VAL A 62 -20.92 -3.79 5.24
C VAL A 62 -19.75 -4.30 6.04
N ALA A 63 -18.66 -4.63 5.35
CA ALA A 63 -17.42 -5.06 5.98
C ALA A 63 -16.31 -4.06 5.65
N LEU A 64 -15.48 -3.76 6.65
CA LEU A 64 -14.50 -2.67 6.58
C LEU A 64 -13.08 -3.19 6.80
N ASN A 65 -12.17 -2.76 5.92
CA ASN A 65 -10.75 -3.08 6.01
C ASN A 65 -9.90 -1.85 5.64
N GLY A 66 -8.87 -1.55 6.43
CA GLY A 66 -7.97 -0.41 6.17
C GLY A 66 -7.04 -0.59 4.98
N HIS A 67 -6.88 -1.82 4.48
CA HIS A 67 -6.07 -2.09 3.28
C HIS A 67 -6.83 -1.77 2.01
N VAL A 68 -6.07 -1.58 0.92
CA VAL A 68 -6.61 -1.23 -0.39
C VAL A 68 -6.41 -2.35 -1.40
N ASP A 69 -7.24 -2.38 -2.44
CA ASP A 69 -7.00 -3.22 -3.62
C ASP A 69 -6.11 -2.45 -4.60
N LEU A 70 -5.03 -3.11 -5.04
CA LEU A 70 -4.03 -2.58 -5.97
C LEU A 70 -3.98 -3.40 -7.26
N GLY A 71 -5.05 -4.13 -7.56
CA GLY A 71 -5.16 -5.00 -8.72
C GLY A 71 -5.05 -6.49 -8.40
N THR A 72 -4.88 -6.88 -7.14
CA THR A 72 -4.77 -8.28 -6.71
C THR A 72 -6.11 -8.94 -6.42
N GLY A 73 -7.23 -8.19 -6.42
CA GLY A 73 -8.57 -8.73 -6.18
C GLY A 73 -8.91 -8.91 -4.70
N ILE A 74 -8.23 -8.16 -3.81
CA ILE A 74 -8.47 -8.16 -2.36
C ILE A 74 -9.93 -7.86 -2.04
N ARG A 75 -10.58 -6.92 -2.76
CA ARG A 75 -11.99 -6.59 -2.51
C ARG A 75 -12.87 -7.83 -2.68
N THR A 76 -12.65 -8.58 -3.75
CA THR A 76 -13.39 -9.80 -4.07
C THR A 76 -13.10 -10.90 -3.04
N ALA A 77 -11.82 -11.14 -2.73
CA ALA A 77 -11.42 -12.18 -1.79
C ALA A 77 -11.94 -11.93 -0.36
N LEU A 78 -11.88 -10.69 0.14
CA LEU A 78 -12.46 -10.33 1.43
C LEU A 78 -13.98 -10.45 1.44
N THR A 79 -14.65 -10.06 0.34
CA THR A 79 -16.08 -10.30 0.15
C THR A 79 -16.42 -11.80 0.21
N GLN A 80 -15.63 -12.67 -0.42
CA GLN A 80 -15.83 -14.13 -0.32
C GLN A 80 -15.70 -14.62 1.11
N ILE A 81 -14.68 -14.17 1.85
CA ILE A 81 -14.45 -14.57 3.25
C ILE A 81 -15.63 -14.16 4.14
N VAL A 82 -16.12 -12.92 3.99
CA VAL A 82 -17.28 -12.44 4.76
C VAL A 82 -18.56 -13.16 4.36
N ALA A 83 -18.80 -13.38 3.06
CA ALA A 83 -19.97 -14.08 2.56
C ALA A 83 -20.02 -15.54 3.04
N GLU A 84 -18.87 -16.23 2.99
CA GLU A 84 -18.70 -17.60 3.49
C GLU A 84 -19.03 -17.71 4.98
N GLU A 85 -18.44 -16.84 5.80
CA GLU A 85 -18.65 -16.90 7.24
C GLU A 85 -20.01 -16.34 7.69
N LEU A 86 -20.71 -15.53 6.90
CA LEU A 86 -22.07 -15.10 7.24
C LEU A 86 -23.17 -15.96 6.63
N ASP A 87 -22.82 -16.90 5.74
CA ASP A 87 -23.77 -17.64 4.90
C ASP A 87 -24.72 -16.70 4.12
N VAL A 88 -24.16 -15.62 3.58
CA VAL A 88 -24.85 -14.67 2.69
C VAL A 88 -24.28 -14.77 1.27
N THR A 89 -25.01 -14.24 0.29
CA THR A 89 -24.47 -14.11 -1.07
C THR A 89 -23.44 -12.98 -1.14
N MET A 90 -22.48 -13.07 -2.07
CA MET A 90 -21.51 -11.98 -2.29
C MET A 90 -22.18 -10.64 -2.63
N ALA A 91 -23.34 -10.66 -3.30
CA ALA A 91 -24.11 -9.47 -3.66
C ALA A 91 -24.69 -8.73 -2.45
N GLN A 92 -24.81 -9.39 -1.30
CA GLN A 92 -25.26 -8.76 -0.05
C GLN A 92 -24.13 -8.04 0.69
N VAL A 93 -22.87 -8.23 0.29
CA VAL A 93 -21.70 -7.71 1.00
C VAL A 93 -21.10 -6.51 0.27
N GLU A 94 -21.18 -5.34 0.90
CA GLU A 94 -20.43 -4.14 0.53
C GLU A 94 -19.08 -4.14 1.26
N MET A 95 -17.98 -4.18 0.50
CA MET A 95 -16.63 -4.15 1.05
C MET A 95 -16.03 -2.75 0.97
N VAL A 96 -15.81 -2.12 2.12
CA VAL A 96 -15.17 -0.80 2.25
C VAL A 96 -13.68 -1.00 2.50
N LEU A 97 -12.84 -0.42 1.62
CA LEU A 97 -11.40 -0.56 1.65
C LEU A 97 -10.72 0.80 1.78
N GLY A 98 -9.82 0.95 2.74
CA GLY A 98 -8.92 2.10 2.87
C GLY A 98 -9.59 3.47 3.11
N ASP A 99 -10.87 3.50 3.47
CA ASP A 99 -11.57 4.71 3.87
C ASP A 99 -11.16 5.08 5.29
N THR A 100 -10.45 6.20 5.46
CA THR A 100 -9.87 6.51 6.77
C THR A 100 -10.89 6.98 7.80
N ALA A 101 -12.07 7.46 7.40
CA ALA A 101 -13.09 7.94 8.34
C ALA A 101 -13.95 6.79 8.91
N ARG A 102 -13.97 5.65 8.23
CA ARG A 102 -14.83 4.50 8.57
C ARG A 102 -14.03 3.24 8.87
N ALA A 103 -13.03 2.91 8.05
CA ALA A 103 -12.28 1.67 8.17
C ALA A 103 -11.22 1.71 9.30
N PRO A 104 -10.88 0.55 9.89
CA PRO A 104 -9.80 0.42 10.87
C PRO A 104 -8.43 0.82 10.31
N ASN A 105 -7.55 1.41 11.13
CA ASN A 105 -6.15 1.57 10.73
C ASN A 105 -5.42 0.23 10.90
N ARG A 106 -5.08 -0.42 9.79
CA ARG A 106 -4.37 -1.71 9.78
C ARG A 106 -2.92 -1.63 9.30
N GLY A 107 -2.40 -0.41 9.15
CA GLY A 107 -1.07 -0.17 8.62
C GLY A 107 -1.01 -0.21 7.09
N LEU A 108 0.17 -0.52 6.57
CA LEU A 108 0.51 -0.44 5.15
C LEU A 108 -0.06 -1.64 4.36
N THR A 109 -0.51 -1.40 3.13
CA THR A 109 -0.87 -2.49 2.21
C THR A 109 0.41 -3.05 1.57
N ILE A 110 1.09 -3.98 2.24
CA ILE A 110 2.37 -4.56 1.81
C ILE A 110 2.46 -6.08 2.06
N ALA A 111 3.54 -6.70 1.56
CA ALA A 111 3.95 -8.08 1.86
C ALA A 111 2.89 -9.18 1.59
N SER A 112 1.87 -8.90 0.77
CA SER A 112 0.74 -9.81 0.56
C SER A 112 -0.01 -10.19 1.85
N ALA A 113 0.11 -9.37 2.90
CA ALA A 113 -0.42 -9.67 4.23
C ALA A 113 -1.95 -9.54 4.32
N SER A 114 -2.61 -8.86 3.37
CA SER A 114 -4.05 -8.53 3.45
C SER A 114 -4.94 -9.74 3.72
N ILE A 115 -4.68 -10.87 3.06
CA ILE A 115 -5.43 -12.11 3.27
C ILE A 115 -4.87 -12.92 4.44
N GLN A 116 -3.55 -13.10 4.50
CA GLN A 116 -2.91 -13.99 5.47
C GLN A 116 -3.03 -13.49 6.91
N ILE A 117 -3.03 -12.18 7.11
CA ILE A 117 -2.99 -11.55 8.44
C ILE A 117 -4.26 -10.73 8.66
N HIS A 118 -4.56 -9.80 7.77
CA HIS A 118 -5.55 -8.76 8.06
C HIS A 118 -7.00 -9.19 7.81
N ALA A 119 -7.22 -10.30 7.09
CA ALA A 119 -8.55 -10.89 6.92
C ALA A 119 -9.03 -11.64 8.18
N VAL A 120 -8.12 -12.08 9.06
CA VAL A 120 -8.47 -12.94 10.21
C VAL A 120 -9.51 -12.30 11.13
N PRO A 121 -9.36 -11.04 11.61
CA PRO A 121 -10.36 -10.45 12.49
C PRO A 121 -11.68 -10.14 11.76
N LEU A 122 -11.62 -9.90 10.44
CA LEU A 122 -12.82 -9.70 9.63
C LEU A 122 -13.62 -11.00 9.49
N ARG A 123 -12.91 -12.12 9.26
CA ARG A 123 -13.46 -13.47 9.23
C ARG A 123 -14.11 -13.84 10.57
N GLN A 124 -13.43 -13.57 11.68
CA GLN A 124 -13.96 -13.79 13.04
C GLN A 124 -15.21 -12.95 13.30
N ALA A 125 -15.21 -11.67 12.91
CA ALA A 125 -16.38 -10.81 13.06
C ALA A 125 -17.60 -11.34 12.29
N ALA A 126 -17.40 -11.84 11.07
CA ALA A 126 -18.43 -12.50 10.28
C ALA A 126 -18.98 -13.77 10.97
N ALA A 127 -18.09 -14.63 11.47
CA ALA A 127 -18.49 -15.83 12.19
C ALA A 127 -19.28 -15.52 13.49
N GLN A 128 -18.85 -14.51 14.24
CA GLN A 128 -19.51 -14.08 15.48
C GLN A 128 -20.90 -13.49 15.23
N ALA A 129 -21.04 -12.65 14.20
CA ALA A 129 -22.34 -12.14 13.78
C ALA A 129 -23.29 -13.27 13.35
N ARG A 130 -22.80 -14.27 12.59
CA ARG A 130 -23.58 -15.47 12.22
C ARG A 130 -24.05 -16.24 13.47
N ALA A 131 -23.15 -16.49 14.42
CA ALA A 131 -23.46 -17.21 15.64
C ALA A 131 -24.56 -16.50 16.46
N PHE A 132 -24.42 -15.19 16.67
CA PHE A 132 -25.43 -14.39 17.36
C PHE A 132 -26.80 -14.44 16.65
N LEU A 133 -26.82 -14.31 15.32
CA LEU A 133 -28.06 -14.35 14.55
C LEU A 133 -28.73 -15.74 14.60
N LEU A 134 -27.94 -16.81 14.59
CA LEU A 134 -28.43 -18.18 14.77
C LEU A 134 -29.06 -18.40 16.14
N GLU A 135 -28.43 -17.93 17.21
CA GLU A 135 -28.96 -18.00 18.58
C GLU A 135 -30.28 -17.22 18.71
N ARG A 136 -30.31 -15.99 18.19
CA ARG A 136 -31.53 -15.16 18.22
C ARG A 136 -32.68 -15.77 17.40
N ALA A 137 -32.38 -16.44 16.30
CA ALA A 137 -33.38 -17.18 15.53
C ALA A 137 -33.87 -18.43 16.27
N ALA A 138 -32.97 -19.16 16.94
CA ALA A 138 -33.30 -20.32 17.79
C ALA A 138 -34.30 -19.93 18.89
N GLU A 139 -34.04 -18.81 19.58
CA GLU A 139 -34.95 -18.25 20.59
C GLU A 139 -36.34 -17.93 20.01
N ARG A 140 -36.40 -17.21 18.88
CA ARG A 140 -37.67 -16.83 18.25
C ARG A 140 -38.45 -18.03 17.71
N LEU A 141 -37.76 -19.07 17.25
CA LEU A 141 -38.40 -20.26 16.68
C LEU A 141 -38.71 -21.33 17.73
N GLY A 142 -38.15 -21.21 18.94
CA GLY A 142 -38.31 -22.17 20.03
C GLY A 142 -37.61 -23.50 19.76
N VAL A 143 -36.44 -23.49 19.13
CA VAL A 143 -35.67 -24.70 18.78
C VAL A 143 -34.18 -24.57 19.14
N PRO A 144 -33.43 -25.67 19.32
CA PRO A 144 -31.98 -25.62 19.44
C PRO A 144 -31.29 -25.15 18.14
N THR A 145 -30.14 -24.47 18.25
CA THR A 145 -29.34 -24.03 17.10
C THR A 145 -28.91 -25.17 16.17
N ALA A 146 -28.69 -26.38 16.70
CA ALA A 146 -28.41 -27.58 15.92
C ALA A 146 -29.53 -27.94 14.92
N GLY A 147 -30.77 -27.54 15.20
CA GLY A 147 -31.92 -27.71 14.30
C GLY A 147 -32.02 -26.67 13.19
N LEU A 148 -31.08 -25.70 13.16
CA LEU A 148 -31.06 -24.59 12.21
C LEU A 148 -29.91 -24.70 11.21
N MET A 149 -30.10 -24.07 10.07
CA MET A 149 -29.08 -23.81 9.05
C MET A 149 -29.23 -22.38 8.55
N VAL A 150 -28.16 -21.79 8.03
CA VAL A 150 -28.23 -20.51 7.35
C VAL A 150 -28.04 -20.73 5.86
N GLU A 151 -28.84 -20.04 5.05
CA GLU A 151 -28.70 -20.00 3.61
C GLU A 151 -29.10 -18.62 3.09
N ALA A 152 -28.21 -17.96 2.36
CA ALA A 152 -28.44 -16.66 1.72
C ALA A 152 -28.95 -15.57 2.69
N GLY A 153 -28.41 -15.52 3.91
CA GLY A 153 -28.81 -14.57 4.95
C GLY A 153 -30.18 -14.84 5.59
N ALA A 154 -30.72 -16.05 5.43
CA ALA A 154 -31.91 -16.51 6.11
C ALA A 154 -31.60 -17.73 6.98
N VAL A 155 -32.02 -17.67 8.25
CA VAL A 155 -31.97 -18.81 9.16
C VAL A 155 -33.20 -19.69 8.91
N ARG A 156 -32.97 -20.96 8.60
CA ARG A 156 -33.99 -21.94 8.24
C ARG A 156 -33.98 -23.12 9.21
N LEU A 157 -35.15 -23.68 9.48
CA LEU A 157 -35.25 -24.97 10.15
C LEU A 157 -34.82 -26.08 9.20
N ARG A 158 -33.93 -26.97 9.65
CA ARG A 158 -33.48 -28.13 8.85
C ARG A 158 -34.62 -29.08 8.51
N VAL A 159 -35.51 -29.30 9.46
CA VAL A 159 -36.66 -30.21 9.32
C VAL A 159 -37.81 -29.62 8.49
N ASN A 160 -37.85 -28.29 8.33
CA ASN A 160 -38.84 -27.59 7.53
C ASN A 160 -38.27 -26.26 7.01
N PRO A 161 -37.53 -26.28 5.88
CA PRO A 161 -36.84 -25.09 5.37
C PRO A 161 -37.75 -23.91 4.98
N ALA A 162 -39.07 -24.13 4.83
CA ALA A 162 -40.04 -23.07 4.57
C ALA A 162 -40.26 -22.15 5.79
N ARG A 163 -40.06 -22.67 7.01
CA ARG A 163 -40.09 -21.86 8.24
C ARG A 163 -38.70 -21.24 8.44
N CYS A 164 -38.58 -19.96 8.12
CA CYS A 164 -37.33 -19.22 8.12
C CYS A 164 -37.49 -17.80 8.67
N LEU A 165 -36.37 -17.23 9.11
CA LEU A 165 -36.25 -15.83 9.55
C LEU A 165 -35.05 -15.21 8.82
N GLY A 166 -35.28 -14.12 8.10
CA GLY A 166 -34.19 -13.35 7.49
C GLY A 166 -33.36 -12.62 8.55
N TYR A 167 -32.07 -12.41 8.31
CA TYR A 167 -31.23 -11.56 9.18
C TYR A 167 -31.87 -10.19 9.42
N GLY A 168 -32.48 -9.62 8.39
CA GLY A 168 -33.16 -8.33 8.50
C GLY A 168 -34.31 -8.33 9.53
N GLU A 169 -35.08 -9.42 9.58
CA GLU A 169 -36.18 -9.59 10.55
C GLU A 169 -35.68 -9.75 11.99
N LEU A 170 -34.53 -10.41 12.17
CA LEU A 170 -33.90 -10.61 13.48
C LEU A 170 -33.37 -9.29 14.08
N LEU A 171 -33.06 -8.31 13.23
CA LEU A 171 -32.44 -7.03 13.58
C LEU A 171 -33.38 -5.83 13.55
N ARG A 172 -34.60 -5.98 13.03
CA ARG A 172 -35.54 -4.87 12.79
C ARG A 172 -35.68 -3.94 14.01
N GLY A 173 -35.28 -2.68 13.84
CA GLY A 173 -35.39 -1.63 14.86
C GLY A 173 -34.38 -1.68 16.00
N GLU A 174 -33.53 -2.71 16.07
CA GLU A 174 -32.58 -2.95 17.17
C GLU A 174 -31.21 -2.32 16.89
N HIS A 175 -30.47 -1.96 17.93
CA HIS A 175 -29.04 -1.67 17.84
C HIS A 175 -28.29 -2.71 18.67
N ILE A 176 -27.48 -3.52 18.01
CA ILE A 176 -26.76 -4.63 18.63
C ILE A 176 -25.27 -4.40 18.41
N GLU A 177 -24.51 -4.24 19.50
CA GLU A 177 -23.06 -4.14 19.45
C GLU A 177 -22.42 -5.41 20.04
N LEU A 178 -21.61 -6.09 19.24
CA LEU A 178 -20.79 -7.21 19.68
C LEU A 178 -19.32 -6.77 19.71
N ARG A 179 -18.65 -7.02 20.83
CA ARG A 179 -17.18 -6.93 20.90
C ARG A 179 -16.57 -8.19 20.32
N LEU A 180 -15.58 -8.03 19.44
CA LEU A 180 -14.94 -9.12 18.74
C LEU A 180 -14.36 -10.13 19.74
N ASP A 181 -14.87 -11.35 19.68
CA ASP A 181 -14.29 -12.49 20.37
C ASP A 181 -13.34 -13.22 19.41
N SER A 182 -12.04 -13.13 19.69
CA SER A 182 -11.02 -13.80 18.88
C SER A 182 -11.03 -15.32 19.00
N SER A 183 -11.76 -15.88 19.96
CA SER A 183 -11.93 -17.33 20.15
C SER A 183 -13.15 -17.92 19.42
N VAL A 184 -13.94 -17.07 18.75
CA VAL A 184 -15.13 -17.52 18.00
C VAL A 184 -14.77 -18.60 16.98
N ALA A 185 -15.57 -19.67 16.96
CA ALA A 185 -15.41 -20.75 16.01
C ALA A 185 -15.74 -20.27 14.58
N VAL A 186 -14.74 -20.35 13.70
CA VAL A 186 -14.89 -20.09 12.27
C VAL A 186 -15.20 -21.39 11.52
N LYS A 187 -15.79 -21.32 10.33
CA LYS A 187 -16.12 -22.52 9.55
C LYS A 187 -14.88 -23.35 9.21
N PRO A 188 -14.94 -24.69 9.27
CA PRO A 188 -13.87 -25.52 8.73
C PRO A 188 -13.85 -25.41 7.20
N VAL A 189 -12.66 -25.54 6.60
CA VAL A 189 -12.48 -25.43 5.14
C VAL A 189 -13.36 -26.41 4.37
N ALA A 190 -13.63 -27.60 4.93
CA ALA A 190 -14.48 -28.62 4.33
C ALA A 190 -15.96 -28.17 4.16
N GLU A 191 -16.40 -27.14 4.88
CA GLU A 191 -17.74 -26.57 4.77
C GLU A 191 -17.82 -25.36 3.84
N TYR A 192 -16.69 -24.92 3.26
CA TYR A 192 -16.68 -23.76 2.38
C TYR A 192 -17.46 -24.02 1.09
N ARG A 193 -18.22 -23.01 0.67
CA ARG A 193 -19.04 -23.01 -0.55
C ARG A 193 -18.69 -21.86 -1.50
N VAL A 194 -18.15 -20.78 -0.98
CA VAL A 194 -17.80 -19.54 -1.68
C VAL A 194 -16.28 -19.40 -1.76
N VAL A 195 -15.57 -19.55 -0.64
CA VAL A 195 -14.09 -19.45 -0.62
C VAL A 195 -13.48 -20.63 -1.38
N GLY A 196 -12.49 -20.34 -2.23
CA GLY A 196 -11.84 -21.33 -3.09
C GLY A 196 -12.55 -21.56 -4.43
N GLN A 197 -13.75 -21.00 -4.63
CA GLN A 197 -14.45 -21.06 -5.90
C GLN A 197 -14.03 -19.90 -6.82
N PRO A 198 -13.98 -20.11 -8.15
CA PRO A 198 -13.73 -19.03 -9.11
C PRO A 198 -14.92 -18.05 -9.08
N SER A 199 -14.70 -16.87 -8.54
CA SER A 199 -15.70 -15.79 -8.49
C SER A 199 -15.26 -14.63 -9.38
N PRO A 200 -16.14 -14.07 -10.23
CA PRO A 200 -15.85 -12.86 -10.97
C PRO A 200 -15.47 -11.72 -10.02
N ARG A 201 -14.47 -10.93 -10.41
CA ARG A 201 -14.04 -9.80 -9.60
C ARG A 201 -15.12 -8.73 -9.54
N VAL A 202 -15.47 -8.32 -8.33
CA VAL A 202 -16.54 -7.34 -8.09
C VAL A 202 -16.20 -5.93 -8.61
N ASP A 203 -14.91 -5.64 -8.80
CA ASP A 203 -14.43 -4.33 -9.27
C ASP A 203 -14.31 -4.21 -10.80
N ILE A 204 -14.38 -5.32 -11.55
CA ILE A 204 -14.20 -5.31 -13.01
C ILE A 204 -15.36 -4.65 -13.77
N PRO A 205 -16.65 -4.95 -13.47
CA PRO A 205 -17.76 -4.40 -14.25
C PRO A 205 -17.73 -2.87 -14.36
N ALA A 206 -17.56 -2.17 -13.24
CA ALA A 206 -17.46 -0.72 -13.21
C ALA A 206 -16.32 -0.18 -14.09
N LYS A 207 -15.17 -0.86 -14.13
CA LYS A 207 -14.02 -0.49 -14.97
C LYS A 207 -14.31 -0.70 -16.46
N VAL A 208 -14.95 -1.80 -16.82
CA VAL A 208 -15.27 -2.14 -18.22
C VAL A 208 -16.35 -1.23 -18.80
N PHE A 209 -17.36 -0.88 -17.99
CA PHE A 209 -18.45 -0.01 -18.42
C PHE A 209 -18.16 1.49 -18.27
N GLY A 210 -16.96 1.87 -17.82
CA GLY A 210 -16.57 3.27 -17.65
C GLY A 210 -17.37 3.99 -16.56
N GLU A 211 -17.78 3.27 -15.52
CA GLU A 211 -18.39 3.87 -14.34
C GLU A 211 -17.34 4.67 -13.54
N LEU A 212 -17.81 5.64 -12.75
CA LEU A 212 -16.94 6.47 -11.92
C LEU A 212 -16.23 5.64 -10.84
N CYS A 213 -15.02 5.18 -11.14
CA CYS A 213 -14.18 4.41 -10.23
C CYS A 213 -12.76 4.97 -10.10
N PHE A 214 -12.20 5.55 -11.16
CA PHE A 214 -10.89 6.19 -11.14
C PHE A 214 -10.99 7.63 -10.64
N VAL A 215 -10.00 8.05 -9.84
CA VAL A 215 -9.89 9.44 -9.36
C VAL A 215 -9.83 10.46 -10.51
N HIS A 216 -9.28 10.06 -11.66
CA HIS A 216 -9.16 10.90 -12.86
C HIS A 216 -10.50 11.37 -13.42
N ASP A 217 -11.54 10.54 -13.28
CA ASP A 217 -12.87 10.76 -13.84
C ASP A 217 -13.77 11.59 -12.92
N MET A 218 -13.32 11.87 -11.69
CA MET A 218 -14.10 12.61 -10.71
C MET A 218 -14.48 13.99 -11.22
N ARG A 219 -15.76 14.33 -11.05
CA ARG A 219 -16.33 15.66 -11.29
C ARG A 219 -17.23 15.98 -10.09
N VAL A 220 -16.99 17.13 -9.46
CA VAL A 220 -17.83 17.62 -8.35
C VAL A 220 -18.27 19.06 -8.61
N PRO A 221 -19.41 19.51 -8.04
CA PRO A 221 -19.84 20.90 -8.19
C PRO A 221 -18.77 21.88 -7.69
N GLY A 222 -18.51 22.94 -8.45
CA GLY A 222 -17.52 23.96 -8.09
C GLY A 222 -16.05 23.50 -8.20
N MET A 223 -15.79 22.33 -8.78
CA MET A 223 -14.42 21.81 -8.95
C MET A 223 -13.57 22.75 -9.81
N LEU A 224 -12.40 23.08 -9.30
CA LEU A 224 -11.32 23.79 -9.99
C LEU A 224 -10.20 22.81 -10.36
N HIS A 225 -9.32 23.24 -11.25
CA HIS A 225 -8.20 22.45 -11.74
C HIS A 225 -6.88 23.05 -11.32
N GLY A 226 -6.03 22.21 -10.72
CA GLY A 226 -4.71 22.59 -10.27
C GLY A 226 -3.59 22.00 -11.11
N ARG A 227 -2.49 22.74 -11.20
CA ARG A 227 -1.18 22.30 -11.70
C ARG A 227 -0.09 22.84 -10.79
N VAL A 228 1.05 22.17 -10.76
CA VAL A 228 2.21 22.56 -9.95
C VAL A 228 3.39 22.82 -10.87
N VAL A 229 4.19 23.83 -10.54
CA VAL A 229 5.50 24.07 -11.16
C VAL A 229 6.55 23.51 -10.21
N ARG A 230 7.31 22.53 -10.68
CA ARG A 230 8.29 21.83 -9.84
C ARG A 230 9.63 22.60 -9.83
N PRO A 231 10.37 22.55 -8.70
CA PRO A 231 11.71 23.14 -8.63
C PRO A 231 12.72 22.38 -9.50
N PRO A 232 13.95 22.89 -9.69
CA PRO A 232 14.90 22.33 -10.68
C PRO A 232 15.71 21.10 -10.20
N TYR A 233 15.43 20.56 -9.02
CA TYR A 233 16.19 19.45 -8.40
C TYR A 233 15.44 18.12 -8.39
N ALA A 234 14.84 17.74 -9.53
CA ALA A 234 14.10 16.49 -9.65
C ALA A 234 14.91 15.27 -9.17
N GLY A 235 14.28 14.44 -8.34
CA GLY A 235 14.92 13.25 -7.77
C GLY A 235 15.66 13.47 -6.44
N ALA A 236 15.71 14.68 -5.90
CA ALA A 236 16.24 14.95 -4.55
C ALA A 236 15.14 14.99 -3.48
N ASP A 237 15.42 14.42 -2.31
CA ASP A 237 14.57 14.47 -1.12
C ASP A 237 15.30 14.90 0.16
N HIS A 238 16.60 15.18 0.07
CA HIS A 238 17.42 15.66 1.16
C HIS A 238 18.37 16.79 0.74
N GLY A 239 18.74 17.62 1.71
CA GLY A 239 19.67 18.75 1.53
C GLY A 239 19.04 20.11 1.82
N ASP A 240 19.86 21.03 2.34
CA ASP A 240 19.41 22.35 2.83
C ASP A 240 18.83 23.27 1.74
N PHE A 241 19.06 22.97 0.48
CA PHE A 241 18.49 23.73 -0.64
C PHE A 241 17.00 23.44 -0.84
N ILE A 242 16.52 22.22 -0.53
CA ILE A 242 15.13 21.82 -0.77
C ILE A 242 14.20 22.72 0.05
N GLY A 243 13.20 23.35 -0.58
CA GLY A 243 12.30 24.28 0.13
C GLY A 243 12.92 25.66 0.42
N ASN A 244 14.04 26.01 -0.22
CA ASN A 244 14.73 27.29 -0.08
C ASN A 244 15.27 27.86 -1.41
N THR A 245 15.06 27.18 -2.55
CA THR A 245 15.58 27.61 -3.86
C THR A 245 14.71 28.63 -4.57
N LEU A 246 13.44 28.82 -4.22
CA LEU A 246 12.61 29.81 -4.89
C LEU A 246 13.20 31.21 -4.69
N GLU A 247 13.39 31.92 -5.80
CA GLU A 247 13.83 33.31 -5.82
C GLU A 247 12.65 34.26 -6.03
N SER A 248 11.86 34.03 -7.09
CA SER A 248 10.71 34.86 -7.42
C SER A 248 9.71 34.14 -8.32
N VAL A 249 8.44 34.53 -8.24
CA VAL A 249 7.38 34.15 -9.17
C VAL A 249 6.81 35.42 -9.78
N ASP A 250 6.72 35.50 -11.11
CA ASP A 250 6.04 36.59 -11.82
C ASP A 250 4.64 36.15 -12.21
N GLU A 251 3.66 36.40 -11.34
CA GLU A 251 2.25 36.08 -11.60
C GLU A 251 1.69 36.87 -12.80
N GLY A 252 2.28 38.02 -13.14
CA GLY A 252 1.89 38.84 -14.28
C GLY A 252 2.11 38.14 -15.62
N SER A 253 3.05 37.18 -15.68
CA SER A 253 3.37 36.46 -16.91
C SER A 253 2.19 35.63 -17.44
N ILE A 254 1.24 35.25 -16.58
CA ILE A 254 0.06 34.45 -16.92
C ILE A 254 -1.25 35.25 -16.86
N ALA A 255 -1.21 36.57 -16.62
CA ALA A 255 -2.40 37.41 -16.45
C ALA A 255 -3.35 37.42 -17.67
N HIS A 256 -2.83 37.05 -18.84
CA HIS A 256 -3.57 36.96 -20.10
C HIS A 256 -4.33 35.63 -20.28
N ILE A 257 -4.12 34.65 -19.39
CA ILE A 257 -4.86 33.37 -19.37
C ILE A 257 -6.13 33.57 -18.53
N PRO A 258 -7.34 33.35 -19.08
CA PRO A 258 -8.58 33.58 -18.36
C PRO A 258 -8.85 32.51 -17.28
N GLY A 259 -9.61 32.87 -16.26
CA GLY A 259 -10.10 31.92 -15.26
C GLY A 259 -9.03 31.39 -14.29
N ILE A 260 -7.84 32.00 -14.22
CA ILE A 260 -6.89 31.77 -13.12
C ILE A 260 -7.51 32.28 -11.83
N ARG A 261 -7.54 31.43 -10.80
CA ARG A 261 -8.12 31.71 -9.48
C ARG A 261 -7.08 32.02 -8.43
N ALA A 262 -5.93 31.36 -8.48
CA ALA A 262 -4.82 31.62 -7.56
C ALA A 262 -3.50 31.11 -8.14
N VAL A 263 -2.42 31.81 -7.79
CA VAL A 263 -1.07 31.25 -7.73
C VAL A 263 -0.72 31.07 -6.26
N VAL A 264 -0.31 29.87 -5.87
CA VAL A 264 0.00 29.50 -4.49
C VAL A 264 1.49 29.29 -4.39
N VAL A 265 2.14 30.08 -3.54
CA VAL A 265 3.59 30.03 -3.31
C VAL A 265 3.85 29.77 -1.84
N ILE A 266 4.48 28.64 -1.53
CA ILE A 266 4.92 28.27 -0.18
C ILE A 266 6.34 27.72 -0.32
N ARG A 267 7.35 28.57 -0.09
CA ARG A 267 8.75 28.21 -0.31
C ARG A 267 8.93 27.66 -1.73
N ASP A 268 9.39 26.42 -1.90
CA ASP A 268 9.62 25.84 -3.23
C ASP A 268 8.38 25.15 -3.82
N PHE A 269 7.26 25.15 -3.09
CA PHE A 269 5.97 24.76 -3.65
C PHE A 269 5.37 25.95 -4.40
N VAL A 270 5.21 25.78 -5.72
CA VAL A 270 4.50 26.72 -6.59
C VAL A 270 3.37 25.95 -7.30
N GLY A 271 2.13 26.40 -7.12
CA GLY A 271 0.99 25.80 -7.81
C GLY A 271 -0.01 26.83 -8.28
N ILE A 272 -0.83 26.44 -9.24
CA ILE A 272 -1.76 27.29 -9.97
C ILE A 272 -3.12 26.62 -9.92
N VAL A 273 -4.16 27.42 -9.68
CA VAL A 273 -5.55 26.97 -9.71
C VAL A 273 -6.30 27.74 -10.78
N ALA A 274 -7.03 27.05 -11.64
CA ALA A 274 -7.87 27.65 -12.68
C ALA A 274 -9.24 26.98 -12.76
N GLU A 275 -10.20 27.65 -13.40
CA GLU A 275 -11.53 27.11 -13.67
C GLU A 275 -11.53 25.93 -14.64
N ARG A 276 -10.54 25.88 -15.54
CA ARG A 276 -10.42 24.85 -16.57
C ARG A 276 -9.05 24.22 -16.54
N GLU A 277 -9.01 22.93 -16.88
CA GLU A 277 -7.78 22.14 -16.86
C GLU A 277 -6.73 22.65 -17.84
N ASP A 278 -7.13 22.97 -19.08
CA ASP A 278 -6.26 23.49 -20.14
C ASP A 278 -5.66 24.85 -19.77
N HIS A 279 -6.39 25.68 -19.02
CA HIS A 279 -5.87 26.95 -18.52
C HIS A 279 -4.83 26.76 -17.41
N ALA A 280 -5.07 25.84 -16.47
CA ALA A 280 -4.10 25.51 -15.43
C ALA A 280 -2.81 24.92 -16.02
N GLU A 281 -2.94 24.05 -17.03
CA GLU A 281 -1.81 23.46 -17.75
C GLU A 281 -1.00 24.51 -18.49
N ARG A 282 -1.66 25.34 -19.30
CA ARG A 282 -1.01 26.44 -20.02
C ARG A 282 -0.31 27.41 -19.06
N ALA A 283 -0.96 27.78 -17.96
CA ALA A 283 -0.37 28.66 -16.97
C ALA A 283 0.85 28.04 -16.27
N ALA A 284 0.85 26.74 -16.00
CA ALA A 284 2.02 26.06 -15.42
C ALA A 284 3.23 26.05 -16.37
N THR A 285 3.00 26.05 -17.68
CA THR A 285 4.06 26.17 -18.69
C THR A 285 4.55 27.62 -18.87
N GLU A 286 3.65 28.61 -18.81
CA GLU A 286 3.96 30.03 -19.09
C GLU A 286 4.35 30.85 -17.85
N LEU A 287 4.11 30.34 -16.63
CA LEU A 287 4.48 31.03 -15.39
C LEU A 287 6.00 31.18 -15.31
N VAL A 288 6.46 32.43 -15.21
CA VAL A 288 7.88 32.72 -15.06
C VAL A 288 8.26 32.55 -13.59
N VAL A 289 8.96 31.44 -13.30
CA VAL A 289 9.51 31.13 -11.98
C VAL A 289 11.03 31.18 -12.05
N ARG A 290 11.65 31.91 -11.12
CA ARG A 290 13.11 31.98 -10.97
C ARG A 290 13.53 31.22 -9.74
N TRP A 291 14.55 30.37 -9.93
CA TRP A 291 15.14 29.53 -8.90
C TRP A 291 16.60 29.93 -8.70
N LYS A 292 17.01 30.01 -7.44
CA LYS A 292 18.42 30.15 -7.06
C LYS A 292 19.21 28.92 -7.52
N PRO A 293 20.53 29.08 -7.73
CA PRO A 293 21.41 27.93 -7.89
C PRO A 293 21.30 26.97 -6.70
N PHE A 294 21.37 25.67 -6.97
CA PHE A 294 21.41 24.61 -5.98
C PHE A 294 22.64 23.72 -6.25
N PRO A 295 23.12 22.95 -5.25
CA PRO A 295 24.20 22.00 -5.48
C PRO A 295 23.81 20.99 -6.55
N ASN A 296 24.74 20.65 -7.45
CA ASN A 296 24.47 19.61 -8.45
C ASN A 296 24.11 18.29 -7.75
N LEU A 297 23.17 17.55 -8.33
CA LEU A 297 22.86 16.19 -7.88
C LEU A 297 24.05 15.25 -8.13
N PRO A 298 24.18 14.16 -7.34
CA PRO A 298 25.20 13.15 -7.60
C PRO A 298 25.16 12.66 -9.04
N VAL A 299 26.32 12.64 -9.71
CA VAL A 299 26.45 12.07 -11.06
C VAL A 299 26.41 10.55 -10.95
N LEU A 300 25.52 9.91 -11.72
CA LEU A 300 25.27 8.46 -11.66
C LEU A 300 25.69 7.72 -12.95
N ASP A 301 26.65 8.25 -13.69
CA ASP A 301 27.19 7.63 -14.91
C ASP A 301 27.80 6.24 -14.63
N ASP A 302 28.37 6.06 -13.43
CA ASP A 302 28.74 4.76 -12.88
C ASP A 302 27.94 4.49 -11.59
N LEU A 303 26.76 3.89 -11.77
CA LEU A 303 25.86 3.56 -10.67
C LEU A 303 26.49 2.59 -9.67
N GLY A 304 27.31 1.64 -10.13
CA GLY A 304 27.94 0.66 -9.25
C GLY A 304 28.93 1.32 -8.29
N GLN A 305 29.76 2.22 -8.81
CA GLN A 305 30.69 3.02 -8.00
C GLN A 305 29.96 3.98 -7.06
N ALA A 306 28.89 4.64 -7.52
CA ALA A 306 28.11 5.55 -6.68
C ALA A 306 27.47 4.82 -5.49
N LEU A 307 26.89 3.64 -5.71
CA LEU A 307 26.29 2.83 -4.64
C LEU A 307 27.34 2.30 -3.66
N ARG A 308 28.45 1.77 -4.18
CA ARG A 308 29.54 1.25 -3.35
C ARG A 308 30.24 2.35 -2.54
N GLY A 309 30.36 3.55 -3.11
CA GLY A 309 31.01 4.70 -2.49
C GLY A 309 30.12 5.46 -1.51
N ASN A 310 28.81 5.18 -1.47
CA ASN A 310 27.89 5.84 -0.55
C ASN A 310 28.18 5.44 0.91
N PRO A 311 28.26 6.38 1.86
CA PRO A 311 28.48 6.06 3.27
C PRO A 311 27.44 5.07 3.80
N ALA A 312 27.92 3.99 4.39
CA ALA A 312 27.07 2.88 4.82
C ALA A 312 27.53 2.29 6.16
N THR A 313 26.61 1.64 6.86
CA THR A 313 26.88 0.86 8.05
C THR A 313 26.66 -0.62 7.73
N PRO A 314 27.66 -1.50 7.89
CA PRO A 314 27.47 -2.93 7.66
C PRO A 314 26.60 -3.53 8.76
N ARG A 315 25.61 -4.31 8.35
CA ARG A 315 24.72 -5.10 9.19
C ARG A 315 24.77 -6.55 8.73
N GLN A 316 25.46 -7.36 9.52
CA GLN A 316 25.57 -8.80 9.29
C GLN A 316 24.24 -9.48 9.64
N LEU A 317 23.65 -10.17 8.66
CA LEU A 317 22.38 -10.91 8.82
C LEU A 317 22.63 -12.38 9.11
N VAL A 318 23.64 -12.96 8.48
CA VAL A 318 24.00 -14.38 8.57
C VAL A 318 25.52 -14.50 8.57
N ASP A 319 26.04 -15.41 9.39
CA ASP A 319 27.45 -15.81 9.43
C ASP A 319 27.52 -17.23 10.00
N GLU A 320 27.48 -18.20 9.09
CA GLU A 320 27.35 -19.63 9.34
C GLU A 320 28.57 -20.34 8.70
N GLY A 321 29.19 -21.29 9.41
CA GLY A 321 30.36 -22.04 8.93
C GLY A 321 31.69 -21.28 9.02
N ASP A 322 32.71 -21.78 8.30
CA ASP A 322 34.03 -21.14 8.17
C ASP A 322 34.18 -20.54 6.75
N VAL A 323 33.56 -19.39 6.56
CA VAL A 323 33.49 -18.72 5.25
C VAL A 323 34.87 -18.32 4.72
N GLU A 324 35.77 -17.79 5.56
CA GLU A 324 37.12 -17.40 5.10
C GLU A 324 37.98 -18.63 4.78
N GLY A 325 37.92 -19.67 5.61
CA GLY A 325 38.60 -20.94 5.33
C GLY A 325 38.08 -21.60 4.06
N ALA A 326 36.76 -21.62 3.85
CA ALA A 326 36.16 -22.17 2.64
C ALA A 326 36.52 -21.35 1.38
N LEU A 327 36.51 -20.01 1.46
CA LEU A 327 36.97 -19.13 0.38
C LEU A 327 38.45 -19.37 0.01
N ALA A 328 39.31 -19.59 1.00
CA ALA A 328 40.73 -19.86 0.77
C ALA A 328 40.99 -21.23 0.12
N ASN A 329 40.06 -22.18 0.28
CA ASN A 329 40.22 -23.57 -0.16
C ASN A 329 39.28 -23.96 -1.34
N THR A 330 38.60 -22.99 -1.98
CA THR A 330 37.74 -23.29 -3.14
C THR A 330 38.55 -23.90 -4.28
N ALA A 331 38.01 -24.93 -4.94
CA ALA A 331 38.63 -25.50 -6.14
C ALA A 331 38.50 -24.55 -7.35
N SER A 332 37.35 -23.90 -7.49
CA SER A 332 37.11 -22.82 -8.47
C SER A 332 36.57 -21.60 -7.75
N SER A 333 37.39 -20.56 -7.59
CA SER A 333 36.97 -19.28 -6.99
C SER A 333 36.20 -18.42 -7.99
N MET A 334 35.05 -17.90 -7.57
CA MET A 334 34.15 -17.12 -8.42
C MET A 334 33.66 -15.88 -7.67
N ALA A 335 34.28 -14.73 -7.94
CA ALA A 335 33.77 -13.44 -7.50
C ALA A 335 32.87 -12.82 -8.57
N ARG A 336 31.72 -12.28 -8.18
CA ARG A 336 30.78 -11.59 -9.07
C ARG A 336 30.28 -10.30 -8.46
N THR A 337 29.89 -9.38 -9.33
CA THR A 337 29.27 -8.12 -8.96
C THR A 337 28.09 -7.88 -9.88
N TYR A 338 26.95 -7.57 -9.28
CA TYR A 338 25.69 -7.28 -9.95
C TYR A 338 25.24 -5.88 -9.57
N VAL A 339 24.66 -5.16 -10.53
CA VAL A 339 24.09 -3.83 -10.31
C VAL A 339 22.65 -3.83 -10.80
N TRP A 340 21.74 -3.44 -9.91
CA TRP A 340 20.33 -3.25 -10.21
C TRP A 340 20.03 -1.75 -10.33
N PRO A 341 19.44 -1.29 -11.44
CA PRO A 341 19.22 0.14 -11.67
C PRO A 341 18.08 0.71 -10.84
N TYR A 342 18.03 2.04 -10.72
CA TYR A 342 16.82 2.73 -10.30
C TYR A 342 15.69 2.47 -11.30
N GLN A 343 14.49 2.22 -10.80
CA GLN A 343 13.34 1.90 -11.65
C GLN A 343 12.15 2.81 -11.37
N MET A 344 11.48 3.20 -12.45
CA MET A 344 10.24 3.93 -12.41
C MET A 344 9.07 3.00 -12.18
N HIS A 345 8.04 3.43 -11.43
CA HIS A 345 6.79 2.66 -11.32
C HIS A 345 6.04 2.68 -12.64
N ALA A 346 6.20 3.75 -13.43
CA ALA A 346 5.75 3.87 -14.82
C ALA A 346 4.27 3.49 -15.01
N SER A 347 3.40 3.97 -14.11
CA SER A 347 1.97 3.71 -14.16
C SER A 347 1.34 4.20 -15.48
N ILE A 348 0.30 3.51 -15.97
CA ILE A 348 -0.31 3.76 -17.29
C ILE A 348 -0.76 5.23 -17.43
N GLY A 349 -1.30 5.80 -16.36
CA GLY A 349 -1.64 7.22 -16.26
C GLY A 349 -0.83 7.93 -15.17
N PRO A 350 -0.62 9.26 -15.27
CA PRO A 350 -0.03 10.06 -14.20
C PRO A 350 -0.90 10.07 -12.95
N SER A 351 -0.29 10.35 -11.80
CA SER A 351 -1.00 10.48 -10.53
C SER A 351 -1.99 11.65 -10.55
N CYS A 352 -3.16 11.44 -9.92
CA CYS A 352 -4.23 12.43 -9.81
C CYS A 352 -4.88 12.36 -8.42
N ALA A 353 -5.31 13.50 -7.90
CA ALA A 353 -6.09 13.60 -6.67
C ALA A 353 -7.09 14.75 -6.74
N LEU A 354 -8.15 14.66 -5.93
CA LEU A 354 -9.12 15.74 -5.70
C LEU A 354 -9.18 16.01 -4.20
N ALA A 355 -8.93 17.25 -3.79
CA ALA A 355 -9.05 17.66 -2.41
C ALA A 355 -10.15 18.71 -2.26
N ASP A 356 -10.86 18.67 -1.14
CA ASP A 356 -11.91 19.62 -0.76
C ASP A 356 -11.69 20.09 0.68
N TRP A 357 -11.05 21.24 0.82
CA TRP A 357 -10.82 21.93 2.09
C TRP A 357 -12.04 22.78 2.45
N ARG A 358 -12.60 22.52 3.63
CA ARG A 358 -13.82 23.17 4.15
C ARG A 358 -13.58 24.08 5.35
N GLY A 359 -12.33 24.19 5.81
CA GLY A 359 -11.94 24.97 6.99
C GLY A 359 -11.61 24.07 8.19
N ALA A 360 -10.73 24.54 9.08
CA ALA A 360 -10.20 23.73 10.18
C ALA A 360 -11.27 23.24 11.17
N ASP A 361 -12.35 24.02 11.33
CA ASP A 361 -13.46 23.72 12.24
C ASP A 361 -14.64 23.01 11.55
N ALA A 362 -14.51 22.63 10.28
CA ALA A 362 -15.60 22.01 9.54
C ALA A 362 -15.89 20.58 10.03
N VAL A 363 -17.17 20.25 10.08
CA VAL A 363 -17.69 18.96 10.56
C VAL A 363 -18.40 18.24 9.40
N PRO A 364 -18.19 16.93 9.18
CA PRO A 364 -17.37 16.03 9.99
C PRO A 364 -15.85 16.15 9.74
N HIS A 365 -15.44 16.73 8.61
CA HIS A 365 -14.04 16.78 8.20
C HIS A 365 -13.66 18.16 7.67
N ALA A 366 -12.50 18.66 8.11
CA ALA A 366 -11.85 19.86 7.60
C ALA A 366 -11.36 19.69 6.16
N LEU A 367 -10.93 18.47 5.81
CA LEU A 367 -10.40 18.11 4.50
C LEU A 367 -10.91 16.74 4.08
N THR A 368 -11.48 16.63 2.89
CA THR A 368 -11.69 15.36 2.20
C THR A 368 -10.74 15.27 1.01
N VAL A 369 -10.00 14.16 0.87
CA VAL A 369 -9.12 13.90 -0.27
C VAL A 369 -9.51 12.58 -0.93
N HIS A 370 -9.85 12.63 -2.21
CA HIS A 370 -10.00 11.45 -3.05
C HIS A 370 -8.66 11.16 -3.73
N ALA A 371 -8.08 10.00 -3.43
CA ALA A 371 -6.71 9.70 -3.84
C ALA A 371 -6.51 8.25 -4.29
N GLY A 372 -5.51 8.11 -5.16
CA GLY A 372 -4.99 6.86 -5.68
C GLY A 372 -4.04 6.11 -4.72
N THR A 373 -3.94 6.54 -3.46
CA THR A 373 -2.90 6.13 -2.50
C THR A 373 -2.89 4.63 -2.19
N GLN A 374 -1.67 4.10 -2.02
CA GLN A 374 -1.42 2.76 -1.50
C GLN A 374 -1.69 2.66 0.01
N ASN A 375 -1.48 3.75 0.75
CA ASN A 375 -1.43 3.76 2.21
C ASN A 375 -2.27 4.92 2.78
N PRO A 376 -3.61 4.82 2.76
CA PRO A 376 -4.51 5.92 3.12
C PRO A 376 -4.26 6.55 4.49
N HIS A 377 -4.00 5.73 5.53
CA HIS A 377 -3.73 6.25 6.87
C HIS A 377 -2.37 6.95 7.00
N VAL A 378 -1.36 6.55 6.21
CA VAL A 378 -0.08 7.27 6.15
C VAL A 378 -0.25 8.60 5.44
N LEU A 379 -0.95 8.61 4.31
CA LEU A 379 -1.29 9.85 3.62
C LEU A 379 -2.07 10.79 4.55
N ARG A 380 -3.04 10.29 5.32
CA ARG A 380 -3.78 11.08 6.31
C ARG A 380 -2.87 11.71 7.36
N ALA A 381 -1.90 10.96 7.88
CA ALA A 381 -0.94 11.47 8.86
C ALA A 381 -0.02 12.56 8.26
N ASP A 382 0.43 12.39 7.02
CA ASP A 382 1.23 13.39 6.31
C ASP A 382 0.42 14.65 6.00
N LEU A 383 -0.84 14.50 5.56
CA LEU A 383 -1.75 15.63 5.36
C LEU A 383 -2.06 16.34 6.68
N SER A 384 -2.19 15.62 7.80
CA SER A 384 -2.39 16.23 9.13
C SER A 384 -1.24 17.17 9.48
N ARG A 385 0.00 16.73 9.28
CA ARG A 385 1.21 17.56 9.48
C ARG A 385 1.23 18.76 8.54
N LEU A 386 0.98 18.53 7.25
CA LEU A 386 1.01 19.58 6.21
C LEU A 386 -0.05 20.67 6.42
N MET A 387 -1.24 20.25 6.84
CA MET A 387 -2.40 21.11 6.96
C MET A 387 -2.55 21.72 8.36
N GLY A 388 -1.82 21.20 9.35
CA GLY A 388 -1.86 21.71 10.72
C GLY A 388 -3.17 21.41 11.45
N VAL A 389 -3.85 20.31 11.09
CA VAL A 389 -5.11 19.87 11.71
C VAL A 389 -4.98 18.45 12.25
N PRO A 390 -5.78 18.04 13.25
CA PRO A 390 -5.81 16.65 13.71
C PRO A 390 -6.10 15.68 12.55
N ASP A 391 -5.47 14.50 12.53
CA ASP A 391 -5.66 13.54 11.44
C ASP A 391 -7.12 13.06 11.31
N VAL A 392 -7.87 12.98 12.42
CA VAL A 392 -9.31 12.66 12.43
C VAL A 392 -10.18 13.73 11.77
N ALA A 393 -9.68 14.94 11.57
CA ALA A 393 -10.34 15.98 10.79
C ALA A 393 -10.15 15.79 9.27
N ILE A 394 -9.41 14.76 8.86
CA ILE A 394 -9.10 14.48 7.45
C ILE A 394 -9.70 13.13 7.05
N GLU A 395 -10.46 13.13 5.96
CA GLU A 395 -10.97 11.93 5.30
C GLU A 395 -10.15 11.68 4.03
N VAL A 396 -9.50 10.53 3.94
CA VAL A 396 -8.93 10.03 2.68
C VAL A 396 -9.89 8.97 2.13
N VAL A 397 -10.52 9.30 1.01
CA VAL A 397 -11.37 8.40 0.24
C VAL A 397 -10.53 7.71 -0.82
N ARG A 398 -10.32 6.40 -0.65
CA ARG A 398 -9.62 5.59 -1.63
C ARG A 398 -10.45 5.42 -2.91
N MET A 399 -9.93 5.92 -4.03
CA MET A 399 -10.46 5.72 -5.39
C MET A 399 -9.55 4.78 -6.18
N GLU A 400 -9.98 4.17 -7.29
CA GLU A 400 -9.04 3.45 -8.17
C GLU A 400 -8.04 4.44 -8.82
N ALA A 401 -6.85 3.95 -9.17
CA ALA A 401 -5.79 4.73 -9.80
C ALA A 401 -5.23 4.01 -11.03
N ALA A 402 -4.54 4.75 -11.89
CA ALA A 402 -4.00 4.24 -13.15
C ALA A 402 -2.75 3.32 -13.01
N GLY A 403 -2.51 2.81 -11.80
CA GLY A 403 -1.32 2.07 -11.42
C GLY A 403 -0.80 2.51 -10.06
N CYS A 404 -0.01 1.65 -9.44
CA CYS A 404 0.60 1.90 -8.13
C CYS A 404 1.97 1.20 -8.11
N TYR A 405 1.98 -0.13 -8.21
CA TYR A 405 3.20 -0.97 -8.23
C TYR A 405 4.14 -0.72 -7.05
N GLY A 406 3.66 -0.09 -5.98
CA GLY A 406 4.52 0.58 -5.00
C GLY A 406 4.02 2.00 -4.71
N ARG A 407 4.77 2.79 -3.95
CA ARG A 407 4.40 4.19 -3.69
C ARG A 407 4.94 5.08 -4.81
N ASN A 408 4.10 5.43 -5.77
CA ASN A 408 4.37 6.45 -6.78
C ASN A 408 3.96 7.86 -6.29
N CYS A 409 3.75 8.83 -7.19
CA CYS A 409 3.33 10.20 -6.87
C CYS A 409 1.89 10.35 -6.32
N ALA A 410 1.13 9.28 -6.12
CA ALA A 410 -0.27 9.37 -5.68
C ALA A 410 -0.46 10.15 -4.36
N ASP A 411 0.51 10.04 -3.44
CA ASP A 411 0.49 10.77 -2.17
C ASP A 411 0.97 12.23 -2.36
N ASP A 412 1.94 12.45 -3.24
CA ASP A 412 2.49 13.77 -3.55
C ASP A 412 1.42 14.67 -4.17
N VAL A 413 0.70 14.17 -5.18
CA VAL A 413 -0.36 14.93 -5.86
C VAL A 413 -1.58 15.18 -4.96
N ALA A 414 -1.83 14.29 -3.99
CA ALA A 414 -2.86 14.49 -2.98
C ALA A 414 -2.53 15.66 -2.04
N ALA A 415 -1.26 15.77 -1.63
CA ALA A 415 -0.78 16.90 -0.85
C ALA A 415 -0.77 18.20 -1.65
N ASP A 416 -0.39 18.16 -2.93
CA ASP A 416 -0.49 19.31 -3.84
C ASP A 416 -1.95 19.81 -3.90
N ALA A 417 -2.91 18.91 -4.13
CA ALA A 417 -4.33 19.25 -4.20
C ALA A 417 -4.85 19.85 -2.89
N ALA A 418 -4.43 19.32 -1.73
CA ALA A 418 -4.83 19.82 -0.42
C ALA A 418 -4.36 21.26 -0.17
N LEU A 419 -3.10 21.58 -0.52
CA LEU A 419 -2.56 22.93 -0.39
C LEU A 419 -3.31 23.92 -1.29
N LEU A 420 -3.57 23.55 -2.54
CA LEU A 420 -4.29 24.39 -3.49
C LEU A 420 -5.75 24.61 -3.08
N SER A 421 -6.46 23.55 -2.69
CA SER A 421 -7.85 23.62 -2.23
C SER A 421 -7.98 24.53 -1.00
N ARG A 422 -7.02 24.48 -0.07
CA ARG A 422 -7.04 25.35 1.12
C ARG A 422 -7.00 26.83 0.78
N VAL A 423 -6.23 27.24 -0.22
CA VAL A 423 -6.13 28.66 -0.59
C VAL A 423 -7.41 29.17 -1.24
N VAL A 424 -8.03 28.36 -2.10
CA VAL A 424 -9.23 28.78 -2.85
C VAL A 424 -10.55 28.48 -2.13
N GLY A 425 -10.54 27.64 -1.09
CA GLY A 425 -11.74 27.26 -0.35
C GLY A 425 -12.77 26.50 -1.20
N ALA A 426 -12.30 25.73 -2.18
CA ALA A 426 -13.13 24.98 -3.12
C ALA A 426 -12.47 23.64 -3.49
N PRO A 427 -13.21 22.66 -4.02
CA PRO A 427 -12.63 21.40 -4.48
C PRO A 427 -11.62 21.64 -5.62
N VAL A 428 -10.39 21.13 -5.48
CA VAL A 428 -9.33 21.25 -6.49
C VAL A 428 -8.86 19.87 -6.92
N ARG A 429 -8.98 19.57 -8.22
CA ARG A 429 -8.40 18.37 -8.85
C ARG A 429 -7.03 18.70 -9.41
N VAL A 430 -6.00 17.96 -8.98
CA VAL A 430 -4.64 18.05 -9.51
C VAL A 430 -4.30 16.75 -10.22
N GLN A 431 -3.77 16.84 -11.43
CA GLN A 431 -3.19 15.73 -12.17
C GLN A 431 -1.80 16.14 -12.63
N LEU A 432 -0.81 15.28 -12.39
CA LEU A 432 0.55 15.51 -12.86
C LEU A 432 0.64 15.32 -14.37
N SER A 433 1.59 16.01 -15.01
CA SER A 433 2.00 15.63 -16.36
C SER A 433 2.79 14.32 -16.34
N ARG A 434 2.89 13.64 -17.49
CA ARG A 434 3.73 12.45 -17.64
C ARG A 434 5.19 12.72 -17.29
N GLU A 435 5.70 13.87 -17.72
CA GLU A 435 7.05 14.32 -17.41
C GLU A 435 7.24 14.52 -15.90
N GLN A 436 6.30 15.19 -15.23
CA GLN A 436 6.37 15.38 -13.78
C GLN A 436 6.27 14.05 -13.02
N GLU A 437 5.39 13.13 -13.41
CA GLU A 437 5.34 11.78 -12.84
C GLU A 437 6.72 11.11 -12.94
N HIS A 438 7.32 11.10 -14.13
CA HIS A 438 8.60 10.45 -14.36
C HIS A 438 9.78 11.15 -13.70
N LEU A 439 9.77 12.47 -13.56
CA LEU A 439 10.89 13.18 -12.92
C LEU A 439 10.78 13.15 -11.39
N TRP A 440 9.56 13.13 -10.83
CA TRP A 440 9.34 13.35 -9.40
C TRP A 440 8.86 12.14 -8.62
N GLU A 441 8.35 11.08 -9.27
CA GLU A 441 8.01 9.88 -8.51
C GLU A 441 9.26 9.37 -7.77
N PRO A 442 9.10 8.92 -6.53
CA PRO A 442 10.19 8.27 -5.84
C PRO A 442 10.49 6.94 -6.57
N LYS A 443 11.76 6.65 -6.87
CA LYS A 443 12.16 5.48 -7.66
C LYS A 443 12.21 4.21 -6.83
N GLY A 444 12.02 3.05 -7.47
CA GLY A 444 12.51 1.79 -6.92
C GLY A 444 14.03 1.87 -6.75
N ALA A 445 14.53 1.64 -5.53
CA ALA A 445 15.94 1.81 -5.19
C ALA A 445 16.86 0.91 -6.02
N ALA A 446 17.96 1.48 -6.48
CA ALA A 446 19.08 0.74 -7.07
C ALA A 446 19.79 -0.11 -6.02
N GLN A 447 20.57 -1.10 -6.46
CA GLN A 447 21.27 -2.00 -5.55
C GLN A 447 22.58 -2.48 -6.15
N TRP A 448 23.66 -2.42 -5.37
CA TRP A 448 24.94 -3.02 -5.72
C TRP A 448 25.14 -4.27 -4.89
N MET A 449 25.51 -5.37 -5.52
CA MET A 449 25.60 -6.69 -4.89
C MET A 449 26.90 -7.36 -5.28
N GLN A 450 27.63 -7.89 -4.31
CA GLN A 450 28.85 -8.64 -4.52
C GLN A 450 28.72 -10.04 -3.91
N LEU A 451 29.17 -11.01 -4.68
CA LEU A 451 29.29 -12.40 -4.27
C LEU A 451 30.75 -12.81 -4.32
N ARG A 452 31.26 -13.33 -3.22
CA ARG A 452 32.51 -14.08 -3.17
C ARG A 452 32.17 -15.52 -2.82
N GLY A 453 32.64 -16.46 -3.63
CA GLY A 453 32.37 -17.86 -3.39
C GLY A 453 33.11 -18.74 -4.38
N GLY A 454 32.59 -19.94 -4.57
CA GLY A 454 33.16 -20.89 -5.50
C GLY A 454 32.65 -22.30 -5.29
N LEU A 455 33.26 -23.24 -6.02
CA LEU A 455 32.93 -24.66 -5.96
C LEU A 455 34.00 -25.45 -5.21
N ASN A 456 33.56 -26.53 -4.57
CA ASN A 456 34.41 -27.62 -4.11
C ASN A 456 34.81 -28.52 -5.29
N THR A 457 35.79 -29.40 -5.11
CA THR A 457 36.23 -30.36 -6.14
C THR A 457 35.12 -31.30 -6.62
N ASN A 458 34.10 -31.56 -5.80
CA ASN A 458 32.93 -32.37 -6.16
C ASN A 458 31.83 -31.57 -6.90
N GLY A 459 32.06 -30.29 -7.20
CA GLY A 459 31.10 -29.41 -7.85
C GLY A 459 29.97 -28.90 -6.96
N SER A 460 30.04 -29.07 -5.63
CA SER A 460 29.10 -28.40 -4.69
C SER A 460 29.57 -27.00 -4.33
N ILE A 461 28.65 -26.16 -3.82
CA ILE A 461 29.00 -24.80 -3.37
C ILE A 461 29.94 -24.90 -2.16
N ALA A 462 31.10 -24.25 -2.24
CA ALA A 462 32.11 -24.24 -1.18
C ALA A 462 31.85 -23.14 -0.14
N ALA A 463 31.65 -21.92 -0.63
CA ALA A 463 31.42 -20.73 0.18
C ALA A 463 30.49 -19.76 -0.55
N TYR A 464 29.74 -18.99 0.22
CA TYR A 464 28.81 -17.98 -0.29
C TYR A 464 28.82 -16.77 0.63
N ASP A 465 29.58 -15.75 0.26
CA ASP A 465 29.66 -14.48 0.96
C ASP A 465 28.99 -13.38 0.12
N PHE A 466 27.77 -13.03 0.51
CA PHE A 466 26.94 -12.03 -0.15
C PHE A 466 26.99 -10.70 0.62
N SER A 467 27.40 -9.64 -0.07
CA SER A 467 27.36 -8.27 0.44
C SER A 467 26.53 -7.40 -0.49
N THR A 468 25.63 -6.59 0.06
CA THR A 468 24.75 -5.71 -0.72
C THR A 468 24.69 -4.29 -0.17
N CYS A 469 24.60 -3.31 -1.05
CA CYS A 469 24.41 -1.90 -0.77
C CYS A 469 23.04 -1.48 -1.28
N TYR A 470 22.14 -1.14 -0.34
CA TYR A 470 20.75 -0.81 -0.64
C TYR A 470 20.37 0.55 -0.01
N PRO A 471 20.25 1.62 -0.81
CA PRO A 471 19.77 2.90 -0.32
C PRO A 471 18.36 2.84 0.24
N SER A 472 18.16 3.55 1.34
CA SER A 472 16.86 3.68 2.00
C SER A 472 15.79 4.21 1.04
N ASN A 473 14.57 3.69 1.15
CA ASN A 473 13.47 3.93 0.22
C ASN A 473 12.16 4.31 0.92
N ASP A 474 12.24 5.23 1.89
CA ASP A 474 11.08 5.80 2.59
C ASP A 474 10.98 7.31 2.31
N ALA A 475 11.00 7.68 1.03
CA ALA A 475 10.88 9.08 0.63
C ALA A 475 9.64 9.74 1.25
N PRO A 476 9.74 10.91 1.90
CA PRO A 476 8.58 11.61 2.43
C PRO A 476 7.64 12.10 1.32
N THR A 477 6.40 12.46 1.71
CA THR A 477 5.48 13.16 0.80
C THR A 477 6.09 14.50 0.40
N LEU A 478 6.22 14.73 -0.92
CA LEU A 478 7.05 15.80 -1.48
C LEU A 478 6.68 17.18 -0.96
N ALA A 479 5.37 17.47 -0.84
CA ALA A 479 4.90 18.76 -0.34
C ALA A 479 5.44 19.08 1.07
N LEU A 480 5.59 18.10 1.96
CA LEU A 480 6.17 18.31 3.30
C LEU A 480 7.60 18.86 3.24
N LEU A 481 8.37 18.43 2.24
CA LEU A 481 9.75 18.88 2.01
C LEU A 481 9.77 20.27 1.37
N LEU A 482 8.98 20.46 0.31
CA LEU A 482 8.93 21.72 -0.44
C LEU A 482 8.45 22.89 0.42
N THR A 483 7.54 22.64 1.37
CA THR A 483 7.04 23.64 2.33
C THR A 483 7.86 23.71 3.62
N ARG A 484 8.89 22.87 3.79
CA ARG A 484 9.65 22.72 5.05
C ARG A 484 8.75 22.46 6.27
N THR A 485 7.65 21.74 6.06
CA THR A 485 6.86 21.20 7.18
C THR A 485 7.66 20.12 7.92
N ILE A 486 8.54 19.42 7.20
CA ILE A 486 9.59 18.57 7.78
C ILE A 486 10.95 18.97 7.20
N GLU A 487 12.01 18.62 7.90
CA GLU A 487 13.38 18.86 7.42
C GLU A 487 13.80 17.80 6.39
N PRO A 488 14.44 18.20 5.27
CA PRO A 488 14.92 17.31 4.21
C PRO A 488 16.23 16.62 4.61
N ILE A 489 16.12 15.66 5.53
CA ILE A 489 17.27 14.95 6.11
C ILE A 489 17.47 13.60 5.42
N ALA A 490 18.70 13.33 5.00
CA ALA A 490 19.13 12.01 4.56
C ALA A 490 19.12 11.03 5.75
N ARG A 491 18.21 10.05 5.74
CA ARG A 491 18.09 9.05 6.81
C ARG A 491 18.39 7.67 6.26
N ALA A 492 19.28 6.96 6.95
CA ALA A 492 19.53 5.54 6.70
C ALA A 492 18.58 4.70 7.57
N PHE A 493 17.90 3.76 6.94
CA PHE A 493 17.09 2.73 7.56
C PHE A 493 17.71 1.35 7.30
N GLN A 494 17.40 0.39 8.17
CA GLN A 494 17.83 -1.00 8.01
C GLN A 494 16.98 -1.69 6.94
N MET A 495 17.32 -1.57 5.66
CA MET A 495 16.54 -2.10 4.54
C MET A 495 17.37 -3.09 3.71
N GLY A 496 16.86 -3.58 2.58
CA GLY A 496 17.66 -4.42 1.65
C GLY A 496 17.77 -5.91 2.00
N ASP A 497 17.25 -6.31 3.15
CA ASP A 497 17.36 -7.65 3.74
C ASP A 497 16.35 -8.66 3.17
N ARG A 498 15.26 -8.20 2.55
CA ARG A 498 14.26 -9.09 1.96
C ARG A 498 14.89 -9.98 0.88
N SER A 499 14.83 -11.29 1.10
CA SER A 499 15.46 -12.32 0.26
C SER A 499 16.98 -12.20 0.11
N ALA A 500 17.68 -11.52 1.04
CA ALA A 500 19.16 -11.43 1.02
C ALA A 500 19.86 -12.73 1.45
N ARG A 501 19.18 -13.57 2.24
CA ARG A 501 19.62 -14.95 2.47
C ARG A 501 19.15 -15.78 1.26
N PRO A 502 20.05 -16.46 0.54
CA PRO A 502 19.65 -17.31 -0.58
C PRO A 502 18.77 -18.47 -0.09
N PRO A 503 17.89 -19.03 -0.95
CA PRO A 503 17.04 -20.16 -0.58
C PRO A 503 17.76 -21.51 -0.55
N TYR A 504 19.04 -21.54 -0.96
CA TYR A 504 19.85 -22.75 -1.05
C TYR A 504 20.53 -23.08 0.29
N ASP A 505 20.75 -24.36 0.52
CA ASP A 505 21.50 -24.87 1.64
C ASP A 505 22.99 -24.81 1.36
N ILE A 506 23.72 -24.08 2.19
CA ILE A 506 25.13 -23.73 2.00
C ILE A 506 25.81 -23.80 3.36
N ASP A 507 26.86 -24.62 3.46
CA ASP A 507 27.55 -24.87 4.74
C ASP A 507 28.32 -23.65 5.26
N ASN A 508 28.86 -22.84 4.34
CA ASN A 508 29.66 -21.64 4.66
C ASN A 508 29.00 -20.41 4.03
N LEU A 509 28.14 -19.73 4.79
CA LEU A 509 27.28 -18.65 4.34
C LEU A 509 27.49 -17.38 5.17
N ARG A 510 27.82 -16.28 4.51
CA ARG A 510 27.79 -14.94 5.10
C ARG A 510 26.90 -14.03 4.28
N VAL A 511 26.08 -13.24 4.97
CA VAL A 511 25.18 -12.26 4.37
C VAL A 511 25.33 -10.93 5.11
N THR A 512 25.75 -9.90 4.40
CA THR A 512 25.91 -8.54 4.92
C THR A 512 25.11 -7.54 4.10
N VAL A 513 24.33 -6.71 4.78
CA VAL A 513 23.66 -5.55 4.15
C VAL A 513 24.34 -4.27 4.63
N ASN A 514 24.69 -3.40 3.71
CA ASN A 514 25.29 -2.09 3.99
C ASN A 514 24.17 -1.05 3.98
N ASP A 515 23.68 -0.70 5.17
CA ASP A 515 22.58 0.24 5.35
C ASP A 515 23.07 1.66 5.07
N MET A 516 22.36 2.38 4.20
CA MET A 516 22.79 3.69 3.71
C MET A 516 21.62 4.64 3.44
N ALA A 517 21.91 5.93 3.51
CA ALA A 517 20.97 7.00 3.18
C ALA A 517 20.59 6.96 1.67
N PRO A 518 19.44 7.55 1.29
CA PRO A 518 19.08 7.65 -0.12
C PRO A 518 20.11 8.47 -0.91
N ILE A 519 20.39 8.07 -2.15
CA ILE A 519 21.15 8.88 -3.12
C ILE A 519 20.17 9.69 -3.99
N LEU A 520 19.13 9.01 -4.47
CA LEU A 520 17.95 9.59 -5.10
C LEU A 520 16.73 9.31 -4.25
N ARG A 521 15.72 10.17 -4.39
CA ARG A 521 14.38 9.97 -3.83
C ARG A 521 13.83 8.62 -4.25
N ALA A 522 13.62 7.74 -3.28
CA ALA A 522 13.24 6.36 -3.52
C ALA A 522 12.08 5.88 -2.63
N SER A 523 11.29 4.96 -3.17
CA SER A 523 10.21 4.28 -2.46
C SER A 523 10.18 2.79 -2.78
N TRP A 524 9.35 2.03 -2.07
CA TRP A 524 9.06 0.66 -2.44
C TRP A 524 8.42 0.59 -3.84
N LEU A 525 9.06 -0.17 -4.71
CA LEU A 525 8.55 -0.70 -5.99
C LEU A 525 8.30 -2.20 -5.82
N ARG A 526 7.37 -2.79 -6.58
CA ARG A 526 6.92 -4.18 -6.45
C ARG A 526 8.11 -5.14 -6.40
N GLY A 527 8.26 -5.83 -5.27
CA GLY A 527 9.39 -6.73 -4.98
C GLY A 527 10.38 -6.14 -3.97
N VAL A 528 10.55 -4.82 -3.96
CA VAL A 528 11.52 -4.09 -3.13
C VAL A 528 12.92 -4.66 -3.36
N SER A 529 13.69 -5.02 -2.33
CA SER A 529 15.01 -5.65 -2.48
C SER A 529 14.95 -7.12 -2.86
N ALA A 530 13.76 -7.76 -2.85
CA ALA A 530 13.66 -9.18 -3.20
C ALA A 530 14.03 -9.44 -4.67
N LEU A 531 13.64 -8.55 -5.60
CA LEU A 531 13.97 -8.72 -7.01
C LEU A 531 15.47 -8.58 -7.29
N PRO A 532 16.16 -7.52 -6.85
CA PRO A 532 17.62 -7.44 -6.96
C PRO A 532 18.34 -8.62 -6.30
N ASN A 533 17.98 -8.99 -5.06
CA ASN A 533 18.62 -10.09 -4.35
C ASN A 533 18.42 -11.42 -5.10
N SER A 534 17.18 -11.74 -5.49
CA SER A 534 16.90 -12.94 -6.29
C SER A 534 17.61 -12.92 -7.64
N PHE A 535 17.73 -11.76 -8.31
CA PHE A 535 18.50 -11.65 -9.55
C PHE A 535 19.97 -12.02 -9.33
N ALA A 536 20.61 -11.48 -8.29
CA ALA A 536 22.00 -11.82 -7.98
C ALA A 536 22.16 -13.31 -7.59
N HIS A 537 21.27 -13.82 -6.73
CA HIS A 537 21.32 -15.22 -6.30
C HIS A 537 21.12 -16.20 -7.46
N GLU A 538 20.07 -16.03 -8.26
CA GLU A 538 19.75 -16.95 -9.35
C GLU A 538 20.76 -16.86 -10.49
N SER A 539 21.29 -15.66 -10.79
CA SER A 539 22.36 -15.51 -11.80
C SER A 539 23.63 -16.23 -11.35
N TYR A 540 24.05 -16.02 -10.11
CA TYR A 540 25.27 -16.63 -9.58
C TYR A 540 25.16 -18.16 -9.50
N ILE A 541 23.98 -18.69 -9.20
CA ILE A 541 23.74 -20.14 -9.16
C ILE A 541 23.79 -20.76 -10.56
N ASP A 542 23.27 -20.07 -11.57
CA ASP A 542 23.39 -20.50 -12.97
C ASP A 542 24.85 -20.52 -13.45
N GLU A 543 25.62 -19.49 -13.05
CA GLU A 543 27.05 -19.40 -13.33
C GLU A 543 27.84 -20.50 -12.62
N LEU A 544 27.51 -20.82 -11.36
CA LEU A 544 28.10 -21.94 -10.62
C LEU A 544 27.76 -23.29 -11.27
N ALA A 545 26.51 -23.49 -11.71
CA ALA A 545 26.11 -24.70 -12.41
C ALA A 545 26.90 -24.88 -13.71
N THR A 546 27.09 -23.78 -14.46
CA THR A 546 27.89 -23.77 -15.69
C THR A 546 29.35 -24.13 -15.42
N GLU A 547 29.97 -23.54 -14.39
CA GLU A 547 31.35 -23.86 -13.99
C GLU A 547 31.48 -25.33 -13.51
N ALA A 548 30.45 -25.86 -12.84
CA ALA A 548 30.40 -27.25 -12.40
C ALA A 548 30.16 -28.25 -13.56
N GLY A 549 29.81 -27.76 -14.76
CA GLY A 549 29.36 -28.60 -15.87
C GLY A 549 28.04 -29.34 -15.56
N ALA A 550 27.19 -28.77 -14.70
CA ALA A 550 25.93 -29.36 -14.25
C ALA A 550 24.73 -28.71 -14.96
N ASP A 551 23.64 -29.47 -15.08
CA ASP A 551 22.35 -28.90 -15.49
C ASP A 551 21.87 -27.88 -14.43
N PRO A 552 21.44 -26.66 -14.81
CA PRO A 552 21.08 -25.63 -13.84
C PRO A 552 19.84 -25.96 -12.98
N VAL A 553 18.93 -26.81 -13.46
CA VAL A 553 17.78 -27.26 -12.65
C VAL A 553 18.23 -28.30 -11.64
N GLU A 554 18.99 -29.30 -12.07
CA GLU A 554 19.57 -30.32 -11.18
C GLU A 554 20.47 -29.69 -10.12
N PHE A 555 21.30 -28.72 -10.49
CA PHE A 555 22.17 -28.00 -9.56
C PHE A 555 21.38 -27.27 -8.48
N ARG A 556 20.27 -26.60 -8.85
CA ARG A 556 19.37 -25.96 -7.87
C ARG A 556 18.71 -26.98 -6.95
N LEU A 557 18.17 -28.08 -7.50
CA LEU A 557 17.51 -29.12 -6.71
C LEU A 557 18.46 -29.79 -5.71
N ARG A 558 19.72 -30.02 -6.11
CA ARG A 558 20.77 -30.57 -5.25
C ARG A 558 21.03 -29.72 -4.00
N HIS A 559 20.89 -28.40 -4.12
CA HIS A 559 21.15 -27.45 -3.04
C HIS A 559 19.86 -26.87 -2.41
N LEU A 560 18.67 -27.37 -2.75
CA LEU A 560 17.40 -26.85 -2.24
C LEU A 560 16.67 -27.91 -1.41
N LYS A 561 16.69 -27.76 -0.08
CA LYS A 561 16.08 -28.75 0.85
C LYS A 561 14.61 -28.47 1.19
N ASP A 562 14.07 -27.28 0.89
CA ASP A 562 12.65 -26.99 1.12
C ASP A 562 11.78 -27.85 0.18
N PRO A 563 10.95 -28.78 0.70
CA PRO A 563 10.21 -29.71 -0.15
C PRO A 563 9.23 -29.01 -1.11
N ARG A 564 8.65 -27.88 -0.69
CA ARG A 564 7.69 -27.13 -1.51
C ARG A 564 8.40 -26.38 -2.63
N ALA A 565 9.54 -25.77 -2.34
CA ALA A 565 10.33 -25.09 -3.36
C ALA A 565 10.94 -26.09 -4.35
N HIS A 566 11.38 -27.25 -3.86
CA HIS A 566 11.85 -28.36 -4.69
C HIS A 566 10.74 -28.89 -5.61
N GLU A 567 9.54 -29.17 -5.07
CA GLU A 567 8.38 -29.60 -5.87
C GLU A 567 7.99 -28.55 -6.91
N LEU A 568 7.96 -27.26 -6.53
CA LEU A 568 7.65 -26.17 -7.45
C LEU A 568 8.64 -26.13 -8.62
N LEU A 569 9.94 -26.20 -8.34
CA LEU A 569 10.98 -26.14 -9.36
C LEU A 569 10.90 -27.35 -10.29
N ALA A 570 10.78 -28.56 -9.74
CA ALA A 570 10.64 -29.79 -10.51
C ALA A 570 9.39 -29.76 -11.42
N ALA A 571 8.23 -29.38 -10.87
CA ALA A 571 6.99 -29.30 -11.64
C ALA A 571 6.99 -28.14 -12.67
N THR A 572 7.82 -27.12 -12.47
CA THR A 572 8.00 -26.04 -13.46
C THR A 572 8.86 -26.53 -14.61
N ALA A 573 9.97 -27.20 -14.31
CA ALA A 573 10.86 -27.79 -15.31
C ALA A 573 10.12 -28.82 -16.16
N GLU A 574 9.41 -29.78 -15.55
CA GLU A 574 8.63 -30.80 -16.27
C GLU A 574 7.62 -30.20 -17.26
N ARG A 575 6.98 -29.07 -16.91
CA ARG A 575 6.02 -28.39 -17.78
C ARG A 575 6.68 -27.55 -18.88
N ALA A 576 7.89 -27.06 -18.65
CA ALA A 576 8.62 -26.27 -19.62
C ALA A 576 9.17 -27.12 -20.78
N GLY A 577 9.31 -28.44 -20.56
CA GLY A 577 9.98 -29.38 -21.47
C GLY A 577 11.47 -29.45 -21.19
#